data_AF-A0A965VIA2-F1
#
_entry.id   AF-A0A965VIA2-F1
#
_cell.length_a   1.000
_cell.length_b   1.000
_cell.length_c   1.000
_cell.angle_alpha   90.00
_cell.angle_beta   90.00
_cell.angle_gamma   90.00
#
_symmetry.space_group_name_H-M   'P 1'
#
loop_
_entity.id
_entity.type
_entity.pdbx_description
1 polymer ?
#
loop_
_entity_poly.entity_id
_entity_poly.type
_entity_poly.pdbx_seq_one_letter_code
_entity_poly.pdbx_strand_id
1 'polypeptide(L)'
;MGHKKLIRFNAINSFENVLQYPENMPGQWNQFFKNDNPIVLELACGRGEYSVGMGRQIKDENFIGVDVKGNRMYNGAKIALQEQLTNVGFLRIQIGNILTYFAQGEVDEIWIIFPDPFLRDGKAKNRLTHPKFTLQHDIYAKGPVEWPLSIQTYYEGLHLADNRKINFISFSLPDKPIVIPPKKKKEDGQ
;
A
#
# COMPACT_ATOMS: atom_id res chain seq x y z
N MET A 1 16.75 -17.85 11.33
CA MET A 1 15.94 -16.90 10.53
C MET A 1 15.22 -15.82 11.37
N GLY A 2 14.88 -16.07 12.65
CA GLY A 2 14.17 -15.09 13.52
C GLY A 2 14.98 -13.86 13.98
N HIS A 3 16.28 -13.99 14.21
CA HIS A 3 17.13 -12.90 14.72
C HIS A 3 17.18 -11.68 13.78
N LYS A 4 17.39 -11.90 12.47
CA LYS A 4 17.38 -10.84 11.45
C LYS A 4 16.03 -10.11 11.36
N LYS A 5 14.92 -10.81 11.60
CA LYS A 5 13.57 -10.23 11.60
C LYS A 5 13.38 -9.28 12.79
N LEU A 6 13.85 -9.65 13.98
CA LEU A 6 13.76 -8.84 15.18
C LEU A 6 14.63 -7.57 15.06
N ILE A 7 15.84 -7.70 14.53
CA ILE A 7 16.72 -6.55 14.25
C ILE A 7 16.03 -5.55 13.33
N ARG A 8 15.48 -6.02 12.20
CA ARG A 8 14.78 -5.15 11.24
C ARG A 8 13.55 -4.48 11.86
N PHE A 9 12.81 -5.20 12.68
CA PHE A 9 11.65 -4.64 13.37
C PHE A 9 12.05 -3.53 14.33
N ASN A 10 13.08 -3.74 15.15
CA ASN A 10 13.57 -2.72 16.08
C ASN A 10 14.17 -1.51 15.35
N ALA A 11 14.86 -1.73 14.23
CA ALA A 11 15.47 -0.64 13.45
C ALA A 11 14.43 0.30 12.81
N ILE A 12 13.23 -0.19 12.48
CA ILE A 12 12.17 0.67 11.95
C ILE A 12 11.71 1.71 12.99
N ASN A 13 11.80 1.41 14.28
CA ASN A 13 11.41 2.36 15.32
C ASN A 13 12.27 3.63 15.31
N SER A 14 13.46 3.59 14.70
CA SER A 14 14.35 4.75 14.56
C SER A 14 14.32 5.41 13.18
N PHE A 15 13.46 4.96 12.27
CA PHE A 15 13.35 5.53 10.93
C PHE A 15 12.33 6.65 10.93
N GLU A 16 12.78 7.88 10.66
CA GLU A 16 11.91 9.08 10.65
C GLU A 16 10.84 9.03 9.54
N ASN A 17 11.11 8.33 8.45
CA ASN A 17 10.15 8.13 7.36
C ASN A 17 9.19 6.95 7.60
N VAL A 18 9.15 6.38 8.81
CA VAL A 18 8.20 5.32 9.17
C VAL A 18 7.37 5.70 10.38
N LEU A 19 6.06 5.86 10.17
CA LEU A 19 5.09 6.07 11.25
C LEU A 19 4.41 4.76 11.61
N GLN A 20 4.37 4.42 12.90
CA GLN A 20 3.77 3.17 13.38
C GLN A 20 2.59 3.46 14.29
N TYR A 21 1.38 3.13 13.82
CA TYR A 21 0.13 3.45 14.50
C TYR A 21 0.10 4.88 15.09
N PRO A 22 0.46 5.91 14.30
CA PRO A 22 0.46 7.28 14.79
C PRO A 22 -0.96 7.73 15.18
N GLU A 23 -1.04 8.68 16.09
CA GLU A 23 -2.30 9.32 16.46
C GLU A 23 -2.40 10.68 15.77
N ASN A 24 -3.62 11.16 15.53
CA ASN A 24 -3.90 12.51 14.99
C ASN A 24 -3.26 12.82 13.62
N MET A 25 -3.11 11.83 12.75
CA MET A 25 -2.58 12.03 11.39
C MET A 25 -3.52 12.71 10.38
N PRO A 26 -4.86 12.58 10.44
CA PRO A 26 -5.73 13.22 9.45
C PRO A 26 -5.46 14.73 9.32
N GLY A 27 -5.15 15.19 8.10
CA GLY A 27 -4.81 16.57 7.80
C GLY A 27 -3.39 17.00 8.20
N GLN A 28 -2.51 16.05 8.54
CA GLN A 28 -1.13 16.33 8.97
C GLN A 28 -0.07 15.80 7.99
N TRP A 29 -0.46 15.12 6.90
CA TRP A 29 0.51 14.51 5.99
C TRP A 29 1.36 15.53 5.23
N ASN A 30 0.82 16.71 4.95
CA ASN A 30 1.60 17.81 4.37
C ASN A 30 2.71 18.31 5.31
N GLN A 31 2.51 18.28 6.63
CA GLN A 31 3.57 18.64 7.59
C GLN A 31 4.62 17.54 7.70
N PHE A 32 4.21 16.26 7.60
CA PHE A 32 5.14 15.14 7.54
C PHE A 32 6.07 15.26 6.32
N PHE A 33 5.52 15.53 5.13
CA PHE A 33 6.29 15.71 3.90
C PHE A 33 6.89 17.11 3.71
N LYS A 34 6.45 18.08 4.52
CA LYS A 34 6.84 19.50 4.48
C LYS A 34 6.55 20.17 3.13
N ASN A 35 5.46 19.76 2.48
CA ASN A 35 4.96 20.29 1.21
C ASN A 35 3.48 19.92 1.05
N ASP A 36 2.81 20.53 0.07
CA ASP A 36 1.39 20.26 -0.26
C ASP A 36 1.23 19.47 -1.57
N ASN A 37 2.23 18.63 -1.93
CA ASN A 37 2.16 17.79 -3.12
C ASN A 37 1.09 16.69 -2.96
N PRO A 38 0.50 16.21 -4.07
CA PRO A 38 -0.46 15.11 -4.06
C PRO A 38 0.05 13.88 -3.31
N ILE A 39 -0.87 13.16 -2.66
CA ILE A 39 -0.56 11.96 -1.89
C ILE A 39 -1.07 10.71 -2.60
N VAL A 40 -0.15 9.79 -2.85
CA VAL A 40 -0.40 8.49 -3.45
C VAL A 40 -0.17 7.38 -2.41
N LEU A 41 -1.17 6.52 -2.21
CA LEU A 41 -1.07 5.38 -1.29
C LEU A 41 -0.75 4.08 -2.03
N GLU A 42 0.26 3.36 -1.57
CA GLU A 42 0.49 1.96 -1.94
C GLU A 42 -0.04 1.04 -0.83
N LEU A 43 -1.22 0.46 -1.03
CA LEU A 43 -1.83 -0.45 -0.05
C LEU A 43 -1.24 -1.85 -0.13
N ALA A 44 -0.89 -2.40 1.04
CA ALA A 44 -0.18 -3.68 1.18
C ALA A 44 1.20 -3.66 0.50
N CYS A 45 1.96 -2.59 0.72
CA CYS A 45 3.22 -2.30 0.02
C CYS A 45 4.33 -3.36 0.21
N GLY A 46 4.20 -4.27 1.18
CA GLY A 46 5.17 -5.32 1.41
C GLY A 46 6.55 -4.75 1.73
N ARG A 47 7.46 -4.79 0.77
CA ARG A 47 8.84 -4.29 0.91
C ARG A 47 9.02 -2.84 0.47
N GLY A 48 7.98 -2.20 -0.09
CA GLY A 48 7.97 -0.78 -0.43
C GLY A 48 8.73 -0.43 -1.70
N GLU A 49 9.05 -1.40 -2.56
CA GLU A 49 9.84 -1.14 -3.77
C GLU A 49 9.12 -0.19 -4.74
N TYR A 50 7.79 -0.26 -4.81
CA TYR A 50 7.03 0.59 -5.73
C TYR A 50 7.01 2.04 -5.26
N SER A 51 6.64 2.31 -3.99
CA SER A 51 6.74 3.66 -3.40
C SER A 51 8.13 4.28 -3.55
N VAL A 52 9.20 3.51 -3.31
CA VAL A 52 10.58 3.98 -3.51
C VAL A 52 10.88 4.25 -4.99
N GLY A 53 10.49 3.33 -5.88
CA GLY A 53 10.69 3.47 -7.32
C GLY A 53 10.01 4.72 -7.89
N MET A 54 8.80 5.00 -7.44
CA MET A 54 8.04 6.17 -7.83
C MET A 54 8.64 7.46 -7.27
N GLY A 55 8.96 7.48 -5.97
CA GLY A 55 9.58 8.66 -5.35
C GLY A 55 10.97 9.02 -5.91
N ARG A 56 11.68 8.08 -6.55
CA ARG A 56 12.91 8.38 -7.31
C ARG A 56 12.65 9.21 -8.56
N GLN A 57 11.56 8.93 -9.26
CA GLN A 57 11.28 9.47 -10.59
C GLN A 57 10.38 10.70 -10.54
N ILE A 58 9.35 10.66 -9.67
CA ILE A 58 8.37 11.73 -9.53
C ILE A 58 8.66 12.43 -8.20
N LYS A 59 9.09 13.69 -8.26
CA LYS A 59 9.41 14.50 -7.07
C LYS A 59 8.26 15.39 -6.62
N ASP A 60 7.31 15.63 -7.52
CA ASP A 60 6.16 16.51 -7.30
C ASP A 60 4.94 15.76 -6.73
N GLU A 61 5.15 14.54 -6.23
CA GLU A 61 4.14 13.69 -5.56
C GLU A 61 4.77 13.05 -4.32
N ASN A 62 3.92 12.77 -3.32
CA ASN A 62 4.28 12.09 -2.09
C ASN A 62 3.74 10.65 -2.09
N PHE A 63 4.61 9.67 -1.83
CA PHE A 63 4.24 8.25 -1.82
C PHE A 63 4.24 7.70 -0.39
N ILE A 64 3.14 7.05 0.00
CA ILE A 64 3.03 6.37 1.31
C ILE A 64 2.80 4.87 1.12
N GLY A 65 3.79 4.06 1.50
CA GLY A 65 3.65 2.62 1.56
C GLY A 65 2.94 2.16 2.84
N VAL A 66 1.80 1.48 2.73
CA VAL A 66 0.99 1.03 3.86
C VAL A 66 1.04 -0.50 4.04
N ASP A 67 1.50 -0.99 5.18
CA ASP A 67 1.43 -2.43 5.52
C ASP A 67 1.38 -2.67 7.04
N VAL A 68 0.72 -3.73 7.48
CA VAL A 68 0.66 -4.11 8.91
C VAL A 68 1.97 -4.72 9.42
N LYS A 69 2.78 -5.29 8.52
CA LYS A 69 4.04 -5.99 8.83
C LYS A 69 5.24 -5.07 8.63
N GLY A 70 5.55 -4.27 9.65
CA GLY A 70 6.72 -3.37 9.65
C GLY A 70 8.01 -4.03 9.15
N ASN A 71 8.33 -5.26 9.59
CA ASN A 71 9.55 -5.94 9.17
C ASN A 71 9.69 -6.16 7.63
N ARG A 72 8.60 -6.05 6.86
CA ARG A 72 8.63 -6.15 5.39
C ARG A 72 9.07 -4.82 4.78
N MET A 73 8.50 -3.69 5.20
CA MET A 73 8.81 -2.35 4.70
C MET A 73 10.21 -1.84 5.10
N TYR A 74 10.92 -2.53 6.01
CA TYR A 74 12.28 -2.17 6.43
C TYR A 74 13.22 -1.81 5.27
N ASN A 75 13.20 -2.62 4.20
CA ASN A 75 14.10 -2.42 3.08
C ASN A 75 13.76 -1.12 2.33
N GLY A 76 12.49 -0.92 1.96
CA GLY A 76 12.04 0.31 1.30
C GLY A 76 12.31 1.56 2.14
N ALA A 77 11.95 1.51 3.43
CA ALA A 77 12.19 2.61 4.36
C ALA A 77 13.67 2.97 4.48
N LYS A 78 14.53 1.95 4.63
CA LYS A 78 15.99 2.15 4.68
C LYS A 78 16.52 2.75 3.38
N ILE A 79 16.08 2.25 2.23
CA ILE A 79 16.53 2.76 0.92
C ILE A 79 16.12 4.22 0.74
N ALA A 80 14.86 4.57 1.07
CA ALA A 80 14.38 5.94 0.99
C ALA A 80 15.22 6.90 1.86
N LEU A 81 15.60 6.50 3.08
CA LEU A 81 16.51 7.29 3.91
C LEU A 81 17.92 7.41 3.32
N GLN A 82 18.48 6.30 2.84
CA GLN A 82 19.83 6.28 2.26
C GLN A 82 19.95 7.13 0.99
N GLU A 83 18.89 7.19 0.20
CA GLU A 83 18.79 7.98 -1.03
C GLU A 83 18.19 9.37 -0.81
N GLN A 84 17.88 9.73 0.44
CA GLN A 84 17.33 11.04 0.81
C GLN A 84 16.02 11.36 0.06
N LEU A 85 15.18 10.34 -0.15
CA LEU A 85 13.86 10.50 -0.75
C LEU A 85 12.91 11.11 0.27
N THR A 86 12.80 12.44 0.26
CA THR A 86 11.94 13.20 1.19
C THR A 86 10.45 13.08 0.87
N ASN A 87 10.09 12.56 -0.30
CA ASN A 87 8.73 12.36 -0.76
C ASN A 87 8.25 10.90 -0.64
N VAL A 88 8.93 10.07 0.16
CA VAL A 88 8.55 8.68 0.40
C VAL A 88 8.45 8.40 1.90
N GLY A 89 7.25 8.05 2.35
CA GLY A 89 6.94 7.65 3.71
C GLY A 89 6.38 6.24 3.80
N PHE A 90 6.38 5.68 5.02
CA PHE A 90 5.78 4.39 5.30
C PHE A 90 4.88 4.46 6.52
N LEU A 91 3.72 3.83 6.41
CA LEU A 91 2.71 3.81 7.46
C LEU A 91 2.41 2.37 7.87
N ARG A 92 2.74 2.04 9.12
CA ARG A 92 2.42 0.73 9.69
C ARG A 92 1.10 0.77 10.43
N ILE A 93 0.05 0.28 9.78
CA ILE A 93 -1.31 0.20 10.31
C ILE A 93 -2.02 -1.06 9.84
N GLN A 94 -3.21 -1.34 10.37
CA GLN A 94 -4.15 -2.25 9.70
C GLN A 94 -4.91 -1.47 8.63
N ILE A 95 -4.89 -1.94 7.37
CA ILE A 95 -5.55 -1.25 6.24
C ILE A 95 -7.05 -1.03 6.51
N GLY A 96 -7.71 -1.92 7.27
CA GLY A 96 -9.11 -1.74 7.66
C GLY A 96 -9.40 -0.45 8.45
N ASN A 97 -8.37 0.17 9.04
CA ASN A 97 -8.48 1.43 9.77
C ASN A 97 -8.02 2.63 8.94
N ILE A 98 -7.79 2.50 7.63
CA ILE A 98 -7.18 3.56 6.81
C ILE A 98 -7.89 4.92 6.96
N LEU A 99 -9.21 4.93 7.11
CA LEU A 99 -10.02 6.14 7.27
C LEU A 99 -9.77 6.90 8.59
N THR A 100 -9.05 6.31 9.56
CA THR A 100 -8.64 7.01 10.79
C THR A 100 -7.32 7.74 10.64
N TYR A 101 -6.59 7.53 9.53
CA TYR A 101 -5.25 8.06 9.31
C TYR A 101 -5.20 9.15 8.23
N PHE A 102 -6.30 9.36 7.50
CA PHE A 102 -6.40 10.34 6.42
C PHE A 102 -7.72 11.12 6.55
N ALA A 103 -7.66 12.43 6.39
CA ALA A 103 -8.83 13.29 6.27
C ALA A 103 -9.53 13.09 4.92
N GLN A 104 -10.78 13.53 4.84
CA GLN A 104 -11.51 13.49 3.57
C GLN A 104 -10.81 14.38 2.54
N GLY A 105 -10.54 13.82 1.36
CA GLY A 105 -9.85 14.51 0.26
C GLY A 105 -8.34 14.66 0.45
N GLU A 106 -7.74 14.03 1.46
CA GLU A 106 -6.29 14.11 1.70
C GLU A 106 -5.47 13.17 0.80
N VAL A 107 -6.11 12.22 0.11
CA VAL A 107 -5.45 11.23 -0.74
C VAL A 107 -5.97 11.38 -2.16
N ASP A 108 -5.06 11.56 -3.11
CA ASP A 108 -5.35 11.79 -4.52
C ASP A 108 -5.46 10.48 -5.30
N GLU A 109 -4.60 9.50 -5.00
CA GLU A 109 -4.55 8.23 -5.72
C GLU A 109 -4.23 7.05 -4.80
N ILE A 110 -4.85 5.90 -5.08
CA ILE A 110 -4.65 4.66 -4.35
C ILE A 110 -4.24 3.56 -5.31
N TRP A 111 -3.12 2.91 -4.99
CA TRP A 111 -2.59 1.75 -5.69
C TRP A 111 -2.73 0.49 -4.86
N ILE A 112 -3.19 -0.57 -5.52
CA ILE A 112 -3.19 -1.93 -4.99
C ILE A 112 -2.43 -2.80 -5.98
N ILE A 113 -1.23 -3.20 -5.55
CA ILE A 113 -0.27 -3.91 -6.39
C ILE A 113 -0.28 -5.38 -5.96
N PHE A 114 -0.81 -6.26 -6.81
CA PHE A 114 -0.85 -7.71 -6.60
C PHE A 114 -1.51 -8.12 -5.27
N PRO A 115 -2.78 -7.71 -5.02
CA PRO A 115 -3.48 -8.07 -3.79
C PRO A 115 -3.55 -9.60 -3.64
N ASP A 116 -3.28 -10.11 -2.44
CA ASP A 116 -3.44 -11.55 -2.15
C ASP A 116 -4.88 -11.97 -2.49
N PRO A 117 -5.08 -12.96 -3.37
CA PRO A 117 -6.42 -13.36 -3.79
C PRO A 117 -7.24 -14.00 -2.65
N PHE A 118 -6.61 -14.39 -1.54
CA PHE A 118 -7.22 -15.09 -0.41
C PHE A 118 -8.20 -16.18 -0.89
N LEU A 119 -7.67 -17.19 -1.59
CA LEU A 119 -8.47 -18.21 -2.30
C LEU A 119 -9.41 -19.00 -1.38
N ARG A 120 -9.11 -19.10 -0.08
CA ARG A 120 -9.97 -19.77 0.90
C ARG A 120 -11.14 -18.86 1.30
N ASP A 121 -12.37 -19.35 1.22
CA ASP A 121 -13.58 -18.56 1.52
C ASP A 121 -13.59 -17.93 2.92
N GLY A 122 -13.09 -18.65 3.93
CA GLY A 122 -12.95 -18.10 5.30
C GLY A 122 -12.04 -16.87 5.40
N LYS A 123 -11.25 -16.58 4.36
CA LYS A 123 -10.36 -15.41 4.24
C LYS A 123 -10.84 -14.40 3.21
N ALA A 124 -11.99 -14.61 2.55
CA ALA A 124 -12.51 -13.70 1.53
C ALA A 124 -12.68 -12.26 2.04
N LYS A 125 -13.01 -12.09 3.32
CA LYS A 125 -13.11 -10.77 3.99
C LYS A 125 -11.81 -9.97 4.05
N ASN A 126 -10.66 -10.60 3.77
CA ASN A 126 -9.36 -9.93 3.76
C ASN A 126 -8.95 -9.47 2.35
N ARG A 127 -9.73 -9.83 1.31
CA ARG A 127 -9.46 -9.39 -0.07
C ARG A 127 -9.62 -7.88 -0.15
N LEU A 128 -8.60 -7.20 -0.68
CA LEU A 128 -8.66 -5.77 -0.95
C LEU A 128 -9.51 -5.45 -2.19
N THR A 129 -9.73 -6.46 -3.04
CA THR A 129 -10.38 -6.28 -4.34
C THR A 129 -11.40 -7.40 -4.57
N HIS A 130 -12.46 -7.09 -5.32
CA HIS A 130 -13.43 -8.09 -5.70
C HIS A 130 -12.78 -9.07 -6.73
N PRO A 131 -13.02 -10.39 -6.65
CA PRO A 131 -12.41 -11.37 -7.57
C PRO A 131 -12.56 -11.06 -9.07
N LYS A 132 -13.61 -10.34 -9.46
CA LYS A 132 -13.81 -9.90 -10.85
C LYS A 132 -12.67 -9.01 -11.37
N PHE A 133 -12.10 -8.15 -10.52
CA PHE A 133 -11.01 -7.25 -10.91
C PHE A 133 -9.65 -7.95 -10.94
N THR A 134 -9.45 -8.99 -10.12
CA THR A 134 -8.18 -9.75 -10.08
C THR A 134 -8.07 -10.85 -11.13
N LEU A 135 -9.16 -11.20 -11.83
CA LEU A 135 -9.14 -12.25 -12.85
C LEU A 135 -8.88 -11.72 -14.26
N GLN A 136 -9.06 -10.41 -14.49
CA GLN A 136 -9.10 -9.81 -15.83
C GLN A 136 -7.90 -8.90 -16.18
N HIS A 137 -7.04 -8.53 -15.23
CA HIS A 137 -6.05 -7.46 -15.41
C HIS A 137 -4.60 -7.92 -15.20
N ASP A 138 -4.19 -8.99 -15.90
CA ASP A 138 -2.79 -9.43 -15.88
C ASP A 138 -1.91 -8.47 -16.71
N ILE A 139 -1.01 -7.74 -16.05
CA ILE A 139 -0.18 -6.71 -16.71
C ILE A 139 0.79 -7.33 -17.72
N TYR A 140 1.21 -8.58 -17.49
CA TYR A 140 2.12 -9.29 -18.39
C TYR A 140 1.43 -9.95 -19.59
N ALA A 141 0.10 -10.07 -19.57
CA ALA A 141 -0.62 -10.72 -20.67
C ALA A 141 -0.62 -9.93 -21.99
N LYS A 142 -0.23 -8.64 -21.95
CA LYS A 142 -0.26 -7.72 -23.09
C LYS A 142 1.11 -7.42 -23.72
N GLY A 143 2.18 -8.07 -23.27
CA GLY A 143 3.54 -7.85 -23.75
C GLY A 143 4.45 -7.20 -22.69
N PRO A 144 5.54 -6.54 -23.11
CA PRO A 144 6.45 -5.87 -22.19
C PRO A 144 5.72 -4.82 -21.36
N VAL A 145 5.93 -4.86 -20.05
CA VAL A 145 5.32 -3.91 -19.12
C VAL A 145 6.14 -2.63 -19.14
N GLU A 146 5.50 -1.51 -19.48
CA GLU A 146 6.13 -0.19 -19.48
C GLU A 146 6.20 0.43 -18.08
N TRP A 147 7.04 1.45 -17.94
CA TRP A 147 7.11 2.24 -16.71
C TRP A 147 5.77 2.96 -16.43
N PRO A 148 5.29 3.06 -15.18
CA PRO A 148 5.92 2.63 -13.92
C PRO A 148 5.69 1.17 -13.52
N LEU A 149 4.82 0.45 -14.23
CA LEU A 149 4.49 -0.95 -13.92
C LEU A 149 5.68 -1.91 -14.08
N SER A 150 6.74 -1.48 -14.74
CA SER A 150 7.99 -2.21 -14.89
C SER A 150 8.84 -2.28 -13.60
N ILE A 151 8.47 -1.56 -12.53
CA ILE A 151 9.19 -1.63 -11.24
C ILE A 151 9.03 -3.02 -10.65
N GLN A 152 10.10 -3.82 -10.74
CA GLN A 152 10.13 -5.19 -10.25
C GLN A 152 10.11 -5.25 -8.72
N THR A 153 9.02 -5.78 -8.15
CA THR A 153 8.94 -6.02 -6.70
C THR A 153 9.42 -7.43 -6.34
N TYR A 154 9.88 -7.64 -5.10
CA TYR A 154 10.27 -8.99 -4.67
C TYR A 154 9.12 -10.00 -4.75
N TYR A 155 7.89 -9.58 -4.41
CA TYR A 155 6.74 -10.48 -4.35
C TYR A 155 6.23 -10.84 -5.74
N GLU A 156 6.37 -9.93 -6.71
CA GLU A 156 6.07 -10.19 -8.10
C GLU A 156 6.93 -11.32 -8.67
N GLY A 157 8.25 -11.30 -8.45
CA GLY A 157 9.12 -12.39 -8.87
C GLY A 157 8.72 -13.76 -8.28
N LEU A 158 8.24 -13.78 -7.03
CA LEU A 158 7.69 -15.00 -6.42
C LEU A 158 6.37 -15.44 -7.07
N HIS A 159 5.48 -14.49 -7.41
CA HIS A 159 4.20 -14.82 -8.05
C HIS A 159 4.40 -15.33 -9.47
N LEU A 160 5.32 -14.72 -10.23
CA LEU A 160 5.70 -15.17 -11.57
C LEU A 160 6.31 -16.57 -11.53
N ALA A 161 7.18 -16.87 -10.56
CA ALA A 161 7.73 -18.22 -10.38
C ALA A 161 6.64 -19.27 -10.05
N ASP A 162 5.56 -18.85 -9.41
CA ASP A 162 4.39 -19.68 -9.09
C ASP A 162 3.33 -19.69 -10.23
N ASN A 163 3.62 -19.13 -11.42
CA ASN A 163 2.67 -18.96 -12.53
C ASN A 163 1.36 -18.22 -12.14
N ARG A 164 1.46 -17.25 -11.24
CA ARG A 164 0.33 -16.41 -10.84
C ARG A 164 0.27 -15.14 -11.68
N LYS A 165 -0.96 -14.71 -11.97
CA LYS A 165 -1.24 -13.43 -12.65
C LYS A 165 -0.86 -12.24 -11.79
N ILE A 166 -0.44 -11.17 -12.45
CA ILE A 166 0.08 -9.97 -11.84
C ILE A 166 -0.89 -8.83 -12.15
N ASN A 167 -1.76 -8.48 -11.19
CA ASN A 167 -2.76 -7.42 -11.34
C ASN A 167 -2.38 -6.09 -10.66
N PHE A 168 -2.54 -5.00 -11.38
CA PHE A 168 -2.40 -3.63 -10.86
C PHE A 168 -3.75 -2.91 -10.92
N ILE A 169 -4.14 -2.28 -9.82
CA ILE A 169 -5.36 -1.46 -9.72
C ILE A 169 -4.98 -0.09 -9.16
N SER A 170 -5.28 0.95 -9.92
CA SER A 170 -5.22 2.35 -9.49
C SER A 170 -6.62 2.98 -9.57
N PHE A 171 -6.96 3.81 -8.58
CA PHE A 171 -8.18 4.63 -8.57
C PHE A 171 -8.05 5.80 -7.59
N SER A 172 -8.89 6.82 -7.80
CA SER A 172 -9.08 7.94 -6.86
C SER A 172 -10.42 7.80 -6.14
N LEU A 173 -10.53 8.39 -4.96
CA LEU A 173 -11.81 8.45 -4.23
C LEU A 173 -12.65 9.65 -4.74
N PRO A 174 -13.99 9.53 -4.74
CA PRO A 174 -14.84 10.66 -5.11
C PRO A 174 -14.80 11.76 -4.04
N ASP A 175 -14.98 13.02 -4.46
CA ASP A 175 -15.04 14.18 -3.54
C ASP A 175 -16.17 14.07 -2.50
N LYS A 176 -17.26 13.38 -2.88
CA LYS A 176 -18.43 13.19 -2.04
C LYS A 176 -18.22 12.01 -1.08
N PRO A 177 -18.68 12.14 0.19
CA PRO A 177 -18.60 11.03 1.15
C PRO A 177 -19.25 9.75 0.61
N ILE A 178 -18.51 8.64 0.71
CA ILE A 178 -19.04 7.32 0.40
C ILE A 178 -20.00 6.93 1.53
N VAL A 179 -21.30 6.90 1.23
CA VAL A 179 -22.32 6.41 2.16
C VAL A 179 -22.28 4.89 2.17
N ILE A 180 -21.73 4.30 3.23
CA ILE A 180 -21.73 2.86 3.42
C ILE A 180 -23.13 2.45 3.88
N PRO A 181 -23.89 1.66 3.10
CA PRO A 181 -25.20 1.18 3.54
C PRO A 181 -25.03 0.33 4.81
N PRO A 182 -25.95 0.45 5.79
CA PRO A 182 -25.88 -0.35 7.00
C PRO A 182 -25.87 -1.84 6.64
N LYS A 183 -25.03 -2.60 7.34
CA LYS A 183 -24.94 -4.06 7.17
C LYS A 183 -26.34 -4.63 7.39
N LYS A 184 -26.93 -5.26 6.37
CA LYS A 184 -28.22 -5.97 6.54
C LYS A 184 -28.07 -6.91 7.72
N LYS A 185 -28.89 -6.71 8.78
CA LYS A 185 -29.01 -7.71 9.84
C LYS A 185 -29.46 -9.00 9.15
N LYS A 186 -28.82 -10.11 9.47
CA LYS A 186 -29.42 -11.41 9.16
C LYS A 186 -30.74 -11.42 9.94
N GLU A 187 -31.86 -11.54 9.23
CA GLU A 187 -33.10 -11.90 9.88
C GLU A 187 -32.86 -13.28 10.49
N ASP A 188 -32.98 -13.35 11.82
CA ASP A 188 -33.00 -14.62 12.52
C ASP A 188 -34.31 -15.33 12.13
N GLY A 189 -34.20 -16.28 11.20
CA GLY A 189 -35.23 -17.27 10.90
C GLY A 189 -36.01 -17.07 9.60
N GLN A 190 -35.62 -17.84 8.58
CA GLN A 190 -36.46 -18.84 7.91
C GLN A 190 -35.57 -19.88 7.22
#